data_AF-A0A529XM45-F1
#
_entry.id   AF-A0A529XM45-F1
#
_cell.length_a   1.000
_cell.length_b   1.000
_cell.length_c   1.000
_cell.angle_alpha   90.00
_cell.angle_beta   90.00
_cell.angle_gamma   90.00
#
_symmetry.space_group_name_H-M   'P 1'
#
loop_
_entity.id
_entity.type
_entity.pdbx_description
1 polymer ?
#
loop_
_entity_poly.entity_id
_entity_poly.type
_entity_poly.pdbx_seq_one_letter_code
_entity_poly.pdbx_strand_id
1 'polypeptide(L)' 'MTLTVLNVAYPLAPVGPDAVGGAEQVLSALDRALVEKGHRSVVVACQGSS' A
#
# COMPACT_ATOMS: atom_id res chain seq x y z
N MET A 1 2.13 -0.65 20.62
CA MET A 1 1.31 0.55 20.32
C MET A 1 0.76 0.40 18.92
N THR A 2 -0.50 0.78 18.68
CA THR A 2 -1.14 0.68 17.36
C THR A 2 -1.05 2.02 16.64
N LEU A 3 -0.50 2.03 15.43
CA LEU A 3 -0.39 3.22 14.59
C LEU A 3 -1.51 3.26 13.55
N THR A 4 -1.86 4.47 13.10
CA THR A 4 -2.59 4.68 11.85
C THR A 4 -1.62 5.29 10.84
N VAL A 5 -1.38 4.60 9.73
CA VAL A 5 -0.40 4.98 8.70
C VAL A 5 -1.14 5.30 7.42
N LEU A 6 -0.89 6.48 6.85
CA LEU A 6 -1.37 6.87 5.53
C LEU A 6 -0.23 6.68 4.52
N ASN A 7 -0.45 5.79 3.56
CA ASN A 7 0.42 5.59 2.42
C ASN A 7 -0.16 6.30 1.20
N VAL A 8 0.65 7.14 0.54
CA VAL A 8 0.26 7.84 -0.68
C VAL A 8 1.08 7.28 -1.82
N ALA A 9 0.41 6.55 -2.72
CA ALA A 9 1.04 5.90 -3.85
C ALA A 9 1.40 6.89 -4.97
N TYR A 10 2.27 6.43 -5.87
CA TYR A 10 2.56 7.16 -7.10
C TYR A 10 1.29 7.26 -7.97
N PRO A 11 0.90 8.45 -8.46
CA PRO A 11 -0.43 8.65 -9.04
C PRO A 11 -0.62 8.04 -10.44
N LEU A 12 0.45 7.64 -11.13
CA LEU A 12 0.38 7.18 -12.53
C LEU A 12 0.53 5.65 -12.68
N ALA A 13 0.63 4.89 -11.58
CA ALA A 13 0.72 3.43 -11.62
C ALA A 13 -0.16 2.80 -10.51
N PRO A 14 -0.94 1.75 -10.83
CA PRO A 14 -1.76 1.07 -9.83
C PRO A 14 -0.90 0.26 -8.86
N VAL A 15 -1.35 0.20 -7.61
CA VAL A 15 -0.72 -0.60 -6.55
C VAL A 15 -1.46 -1.92 -6.42
N GLY A 16 -0.72 -3.01 -6.24
CA GLY A 16 -1.29 -4.32 -5.99
C GLY A 16 -0.25 -5.43 -6.05
N PRO A 17 -0.64 -6.69 -5.78
CA PRO A 17 0.25 -7.85 -5.81
C PRO A 17 0.91 -8.07 -7.17
N ASP A 18 0.20 -7.73 -8.24
CA ASP A 18 0.63 -7.89 -9.64
C ASP A 18 1.21 -6.61 -10.23
N ALA A 19 1.47 -5.58 -9.42
CA ALA A 19 2.07 -4.34 -9.91
C ALA A 19 3.48 -4.63 -10.47
N VAL A 20 3.80 -4.04 -11.61
CA VAL A 20 5.12 -4.20 -12.25
C VAL A 20 6.18 -3.23 -11.70
N GLY A 21 5.73 -2.15 -11.08
CA GLY A 21 6.59 -1.11 -10.52
C GLY A 21 7.09 -1.48 -9.12
N GLY A 22 8.37 -1.22 -8.86
CA GLY A 22 9.02 -1.62 -7.60
C GLY A 22 8.45 -0.90 -6.38
N ALA A 23 8.10 0.39 -6.52
CA ALA A 23 7.52 1.16 -5.42
C ALA A 23 6.11 0.65 -5.07
N GLU A 24 5.33 0.27 -6.09
CA GLU A 24 3.98 -0.27 -5.96
C GLU A 24 3.99 -1.64 -5.28
N GLN A 25 4.92 -2.51 -5.67
CA GLN A 25 5.13 -3.81 -5.01
C GLN A 25 5.53 -3.64 -3.53
N VAL A 26 6.48 -2.74 -3.26
CA VAL A 26 6.91 -2.44 -1.88
C VAL A 26 5.74 -1.92 -1.06
N LEU A 27 4.92 -1.03 -1.63
CA LEU A 27 3.78 -0.47 -0.92
C LEU A 27 2.73 -1.54 -0.58
N SER A 28 2.41 -2.42 -1.53
CA SER A 28 1.49 -3.55 -1.30
C SER A 28 2.01 -4.48 -0.19
N ALA A 29 3.31 -4.81 -0.20
CA ALA A 29 3.93 -5.64 0.82
C ALA A 29 3.93 -4.96 2.21
N LEU A 30 4.20 -3.65 2.25
CA LEU A 30 4.23 -2.87 3.49
C LEU A 30 2.83 -2.74 4.11
N ASP A 31 1.82 -2.44 3.30
CA ASP A 31 0.42 -2.36 3.76
C ASP A 31 -0.01 -3.66 4.46
N ARG A 32 0.24 -4.80 3.81
CA ARG A 32 -0.04 -6.12 4.36
C ARG A 32 0.69 -6.35 5.69
N ALA A 33 1.98 -6.04 5.75
CA ALA A 33 2.78 -6.23 6.96
C ALA A 33 2.31 -5.34 8.13
N LEU A 34 1.89 -4.10 7.85
CA LEU A 34 1.35 -3.20 8.86
C LEU A 34 0.05 -3.75 9.45
N VAL A 35 -0.87 -4.21 8.61
CA VAL A 35 -2.14 -4.82 9.04
C VAL A 35 -1.89 -6.11 9.84
N GLU A 36 -1.00 -6.98 9.38
CA GLU A 36 -0.62 -8.22 10.08
C GLU A 36 -0.02 -7.96 11.48
N LYS A 37 0.64 -6.81 11.66
CA LYS A 37 1.17 -6.36 12.97
C LYS A 37 0.16 -5.62 13.84
N GLY A 38 -1.11 -5.53 13.42
CA GLY A 38 -2.19 -4.89 14.16
C GLY A 38 -2.18 -3.36 14.07
N HIS A 39 -1.56 -2.80 13.03
CA HIS A 39 -1.68 -1.38 12.69
C HIS A 39 -2.85 -1.15 11.73
N ARG A 40 -3.36 0.08 11.69
CA ARG A 40 -4.29 0.52 10.67
C ARG A 40 -3.51 1.16 9.52
N SER A 41 -3.62 0.60 8.33
CA SER A 41 -3.04 1.18 7.13
C SER A 41 -4.16 1.70 6.21
N VAL A 42 -3.96 2.87 5.62
CA VAL A 42 -4.85 3.47 4.63
C VAL A 42 -4.01 3.83 3.42
N VAL A 43 -4.40 3.33 2.25
CA VAL A 43 -3.69 3.59 0.99
C VAL A 43 -4.53 4.53 0.13
N VAL A 44 -3.93 5.63 -0.32
CA VAL A 44 -4.46 6.47 -1.40
C VAL A 44 -3.68 6.12 -2.66
N ALA A 45 -4.39 5.57 -3.65
CA ALA A 45 -3.81 5.15 -4.91
C ALA A 45 -4.75 5.47 -6.08
N CYS A 46 -4.24 5.38 -7.30
CA CYS A 46 -5.05 5.61 -8.49
C CYS A 46 -6.06 4.46 -8.70
N GLN A 47 -7.08 4.74 -9.51
CA GLN A 47 -8.11 3.76 -9.86
C GLN A 47 -7.47 2.51 -10.50
N GLY A 48 -7.98 1.33 -10.12
CA GLY A 48 -7.44 0.04 -10.58
C GLY A 48 -6.42 -0.59 -9.63
N SER A 49 -6.08 0.09 -8.52
CA SER A 49 -5.33 -0.52 -7.42
C SER A 49 -6.20 -1.53 -6.63
N SER A 50 -5.57 -2.54 -6.03
CA SER A 50 -6.23 -3.66 -5.33
C SER A 50 -5.68 -3.91 -3.94
#